data_AF-A0A059F4Y0-F1
#
_entry.id   AF-A0A059F4Y0-F1
#
_cell.length_a   1.000
_cell.length_b   1.000
_cell.length_c   1.000
_cell.angle_alpha   90.00
_cell.angle_beta   90.00
_cell.angle_gamma   90.00
#
_symmetry.space_group_name_H-M   'P 1'
#
loop_
_entity.id
_entity.type
_entity.pdbx_description
1 polymer ?
#
loop_
_entity_poly.entity_id
_entity_poly.type
_entity_poly.pdbx_seq_one_letter_code
_entity_poly.pdbx_strand_id
1 'polypeptide(L)'
;MEKENFDTIETDLQIAKQQFSEAKYIIYETGSFNVFLERLSKNQFKDPKISIINKEAKEKLVEVKNTSRKYDEEIKAMSVALYNECEEIKELEEKENSLEKEINDLQIKNLEIEQRESANLEIIDLQEKLKESEKEREMLLQEIRMKRDELERYNCIALQEKAESLIEKKESLLEQEREIQKDKNDLEDLYSWYKNGFELIEKLFGYKYEGCKVESSNTFVNLSLNDKSIQLVLEEGVLKDIKSEEYDWVKILKEISIKMNDPRIFLLEYKKYFNK
;
A
#
# COMPACT_ATOMS: atom_id res chain seq x y z
N MET A 1 -34.06 53.28 -49.94
CA MET A 1 -34.47 54.68 -50.07
C MET A 1 -34.14 55.36 -48.77
N GLU A 2 -33.12 56.20 -48.77
CA GLU A 2 -33.02 57.45 -48.01
C GLU A 2 -32.04 58.30 -48.82
N LYS A 3 -32.50 59.47 -49.27
CA LYS A 3 -31.74 60.43 -50.06
C LYS A 3 -31.18 61.45 -49.08
N GLU A 4 -29.88 61.70 -49.12
CA GLU A 4 -29.31 62.97 -48.67
C GLU A 4 -28.35 63.48 -49.75
N ASN A 5 -28.80 64.48 -50.50
CA ASN A 5 -27.97 65.33 -51.35
C ASN A 5 -27.38 66.44 -50.48
N PHE A 6 -26.05 66.58 -50.44
CA PHE A 6 -25.35 67.79 -49.98
C PHE A 6 -24.13 68.09 -50.85
N ASP A 7 -24.38 68.42 -52.13
CA ASP A 7 -23.42 69.13 -52.97
C ASP A 7 -23.88 70.59 -53.10
N THR A 8 -23.25 71.50 -52.37
CA THR A 8 -23.40 72.95 -52.58
C THR A 8 -22.03 73.59 -52.84
N ILE A 9 -22.00 74.62 -53.69
CA ILE A 9 -20.77 75.36 -54.07
C ILE A 9 -19.98 75.91 -52.87
N GLU A 10 -20.64 76.04 -51.71
CA GLU A 10 -20.06 76.55 -50.48
C GLU A 10 -19.07 75.58 -49.82
N THR A 11 -19.31 74.27 -49.91
CA THR A 11 -18.37 73.24 -49.41
C THR A 11 -17.09 73.19 -50.25
N ASP A 12 -17.20 73.35 -51.57
CA ASP A 12 -16.03 73.38 -52.47
C ASP A 12 -15.10 74.57 -52.17
N LEU A 13 -15.68 75.73 -51.83
CA LEU A 13 -14.92 76.95 -51.56
C LEU A 13 -14.18 76.89 -50.20
N GLN A 14 -14.75 76.20 -49.21
CA GLN A 14 -14.05 75.93 -47.94
C GLN A 14 -12.85 75.01 -48.13
N ILE A 15 -12.99 73.93 -48.92
CA ILE A 15 -11.92 72.97 -49.19
C ILE A 15 -10.72 73.67 -49.87
N ALA A 16 -10.98 74.54 -50.85
CA ALA A 16 -9.92 75.27 -51.56
C ALA A 16 -9.12 76.22 -50.65
N LYS A 17 -9.77 76.87 -49.67
CA LYS A 17 -9.10 77.75 -48.71
C LYS A 17 -8.15 76.99 -47.78
N GLN A 18 -8.54 75.79 -47.35
CA GLN A 18 -7.75 74.97 -46.43
C GLN A 18 -6.45 74.51 -47.08
N GLN A 19 -6.52 74.01 -48.33
CA GLN A 19 -5.36 73.57 -49.10
C GLN A 19 -4.34 74.70 -49.34
N PHE A 20 -4.80 75.95 -49.51
CA PHE A 20 -3.90 77.10 -49.69
C PHE A 20 -3.11 77.44 -48.41
N SER A 21 -3.68 77.17 -47.23
CA SER A 21 -3.01 77.45 -45.94
C SER A 21 -1.88 76.46 -45.65
N GLU A 22 -2.08 75.19 -45.98
CA GLU A 22 -1.09 74.12 -45.78
C GLU A 22 0.15 74.35 -46.66
N ALA A 23 -0.04 74.75 -47.91
CA ALA A 23 1.06 75.08 -48.82
C ALA A 23 1.96 76.21 -48.29
N LYS A 24 1.37 77.20 -47.60
CA LYS A 24 2.12 78.32 -47.00
C LYS A 24 3.00 77.87 -45.83
N TYR A 25 2.53 76.90 -45.03
CA TYR A 25 3.28 76.39 -43.88
C TYR A 25 4.55 75.63 -44.31
N ILE A 26 4.44 74.82 -45.36
CA ILE A 26 5.55 74.03 -45.91
C ILE A 26 6.72 74.93 -46.38
N ILE A 27 6.40 76.10 -46.95
CA ILE A 27 7.40 77.06 -47.43
C ILE A 27 8.20 77.69 -46.26
N TYR A 28 7.56 77.94 -45.12
CA TYR A 28 8.25 78.50 -43.94
C TYR A 28 9.19 77.48 -43.30
N GLU A 29 8.78 76.22 -43.22
CA GLU A 29 9.55 75.15 -42.59
C GLU A 29 10.86 74.88 -43.36
N THR A 30 10.77 74.82 -44.69
CA THR A 30 11.93 74.64 -45.58
C THR A 30 12.91 75.82 -45.52
N GLY A 31 12.42 77.05 -45.36
CA GLY A 31 13.27 78.23 -45.18
C GLY A 31 14.11 78.20 -43.90
N SER A 32 13.51 77.77 -42.78
CA SER A 32 14.17 77.75 -41.46
C SER A 32 15.27 76.70 -41.34
N PHE A 33 15.09 75.54 -41.98
CA PHE A 33 16.05 74.44 -41.95
C PHE A 33 17.37 74.77 -42.67
N ASN A 34 17.29 75.50 -43.79
CA ASN A 34 18.47 75.89 -44.55
C ASN A 34 19.38 76.85 -43.76
N VAL A 35 18.81 77.75 -42.96
CA VAL A 35 19.58 78.68 -42.10
C VAL A 35 20.32 77.96 -40.96
N PHE A 36 19.73 76.90 -40.42
CA PHE A 36 20.36 76.09 -39.37
C PHE A 36 21.62 75.36 -39.89
N LEU A 37 21.53 74.79 -41.11
CA LEU A 37 22.65 74.09 -41.73
C LEU A 37 23.82 75.01 -42.07
N GLU A 38 23.57 76.26 -42.45
CA GLU A 38 24.63 77.25 -42.72
C GLU A 38 25.43 77.64 -41.47
N ARG A 39 24.79 77.62 -40.29
CA ARG A 39 25.45 78.02 -39.02
C ARG A 39 26.38 76.95 -38.44
N LEU A 40 26.21 75.68 -38.80
CA LEU A 40 27.06 74.56 -38.36
C LEU A 40 28.36 74.46 -39.17
N SER A 41 29.09 75.58 -39.31
CA SER A 41 30.28 75.65 -40.14
C SER A 41 31.44 74.76 -39.61
N LYS A 42 32.05 74.07 -40.57
CA LYS A 42 33.03 72.96 -40.59
C LYS A 42 34.21 72.91 -39.59
N ASN A 43 34.41 73.88 -38.68
CA ASN A 43 35.66 73.97 -37.90
C ASN A 43 35.64 73.30 -36.51
N GLN A 44 34.47 72.93 -35.97
CA GLN A 44 34.37 72.35 -34.61
C GLN A 44 34.54 70.82 -34.53
N PHE A 45 34.70 70.12 -35.66
CA PHE A 45 34.77 68.65 -35.72
C PHE A 45 36.19 68.03 -35.60
N LYS A 46 37.20 68.75 -35.09
CA LYS A 46 38.61 68.30 -35.12
C LYS A 46 39.14 67.68 -33.81
N ASP A 47 38.31 67.39 -32.79
CA ASP A 47 38.76 66.71 -31.57
C ASP A 47 38.96 65.19 -31.81
N PRO A 48 40.14 64.62 -31.53
CA PRO A 48 40.44 63.21 -31.75
C PRO A 48 39.53 62.23 -31.01
N LYS A 49 39.07 62.56 -29.79
CA LYS A 49 38.17 61.67 -29.01
C LYS A 49 36.76 61.64 -29.63
N ILE A 50 36.28 62.78 -30.12
CA ILE A 50 35.02 62.88 -30.88
C ILE A 50 35.15 62.13 -32.20
N SER A 51 36.33 62.12 -32.83
CA SER A 51 36.58 61.36 -34.06
C SER A 51 36.50 59.84 -33.88
N ILE A 52 36.99 59.30 -32.76
CA ILE A 52 36.95 57.85 -32.47
C ILE A 52 35.52 57.41 -32.13
N ILE A 53 34.82 58.15 -31.27
CA ILE A 53 33.40 57.88 -30.94
C ILE A 53 32.53 57.98 -32.20
N ASN A 54 32.78 58.98 -33.05
CA ASN A 54 32.09 59.08 -34.35
C ASN A 54 32.40 57.91 -35.28
N LYS A 55 33.60 57.33 -35.22
CA LYS A 55 33.98 56.18 -36.05
C LYS A 55 33.28 54.91 -35.55
N GLU A 56 33.36 54.61 -34.26
CA GLU A 56 32.69 53.45 -33.66
C GLU A 56 31.16 53.55 -33.76
N ALA A 57 30.59 54.74 -33.55
CA ALA A 57 29.16 54.98 -33.73
C ALA A 57 28.75 54.84 -35.19
N LYS A 58 29.58 55.27 -36.16
CA LYS A 58 29.32 55.05 -37.59
C LYS A 58 29.40 53.56 -37.94
N GLU A 59 30.37 52.83 -37.43
CA GLU A 59 30.53 51.39 -37.68
C GLU A 59 29.34 50.60 -37.11
N LYS A 60 28.95 50.85 -35.86
CA LYS A 60 27.74 50.26 -35.26
C LYS A 60 26.47 50.66 -36.00
N LEU A 61 26.36 51.91 -36.46
CA LEU A 61 25.20 52.38 -37.21
C LEU A 61 25.13 51.75 -38.61
N VAL A 62 26.27 51.46 -39.24
CA VAL A 62 26.33 50.68 -40.49
C VAL A 62 25.92 49.23 -40.23
N GLU A 63 26.40 48.62 -39.15
CA GLU A 63 26.03 47.25 -38.78
C GLU A 63 24.52 47.14 -38.50
N VAL A 64 23.96 48.04 -37.68
CA VAL A 64 22.51 48.10 -37.39
C VAL A 64 21.69 48.39 -38.64
N LYS A 65 22.15 49.25 -39.55
CA LYS A 65 21.48 49.47 -40.84
C LYS A 65 21.49 48.22 -41.71
N ASN A 66 22.59 47.47 -41.70
CA ASN A 66 22.70 46.24 -42.48
C ASN A 66 21.82 45.12 -41.89
N THR A 67 21.77 44.95 -40.56
CA THR A 67 20.85 43.99 -39.93
C THR A 67 19.40 44.41 -40.07
N SER A 68 19.07 45.71 -39.92
CA SER A 68 17.72 46.23 -40.17
C SER A 68 17.29 45.95 -41.62
N ARG A 69 18.16 46.19 -42.61
CA ARG A 69 17.85 45.87 -44.01
C ARG A 69 17.62 44.37 -44.23
N LYS A 70 18.42 43.51 -43.62
CA LYS A 70 18.22 42.06 -43.68
C LYS A 70 16.87 41.66 -43.08
N TYR A 71 16.51 42.20 -41.91
CA TYR A 71 15.20 41.94 -41.32
C TYR A 71 14.05 42.51 -42.16
N ASP A 72 14.20 43.69 -42.78
CA ASP A 72 13.19 44.23 -43.69
C ASP A 72 13.00 43.33 -44.92
N GLU A 73 14.08 42.75 -45.45
CA GLU A 73 14.02 41.79 -46.56
C GLU A 73 13.37 40.47 -46.13
N GLU A 74 13.71 39.95 -44.95
CA GLU A 74 13.08 38.75 -44.37
C GLU A 74 11.60 38.96 -44.07
N ILE A 75 11.22 40.09 -43.48
CA ILE A 75 9.82 40.44 -43.22
C ILE A 75 9.05 40.54 -44.53
N LYS A 76 9.62 41.17 -45.57
CA LYS A 76 8.98 41.22 -46.89
C LYS A 76 8.81 39.82 -47.48
N ALA A 77 9.84 38.98 -47.42
CA ALA A 77 9.77 37.61 -47.91
C ALA A 77 8.70 36.79 -47.16
N MET A 78 8.65 36.89 -45.83
CA MET A 78 7.61 36.24 -45.01
C MET A 78 6.22 36.81 -45.30
N SER A 79 6.09 38.12 -45.52
CA SER A 79 4.79 38.74 -45.83
C SER A 79 4.25 38.27 -47.19
N VAL A 80 5.13 38.12 -48.18
CA VAL A 80 4.76 37.57 -49.50
C VAL A 80 4.40 36.09 -49.37
N ALA A 81 5.19 35.31 -48.62
CA ALA A 81 4.88 33.90 -48.37
C ALA A 81 3.53 33.75 -47.67
N LEU A 82 3.26 34.54 -46.63
CA LEU A 82 1.99 34.53 -45.91
C LEU A 82 0.82 34.91 -46.82
N TYR A 83 0.98 35.92 -47.68
CA TYR A 83 -0.04 36.28 -48.66
C TYR A 83 -0.34 35.12 -49.62
N ASN A 84 0.70 34.46 -50.16
CA ASN A 84 0.53 33.33 -51.07
C ASN A 84 -0.14 32.13 -50.37
N GLU A 85 0.26 31.81 -49.13
CA GLU A 85 -0.37 30.76 -48.32
C GLU A 85 -1.84 31.10 -48.01
N CYS A 86 -2.16 32.36 -47.72
CA CYS A 86 -3.54 32.79 -47.52
C CYS A 86 -4.39 32.67 -48.80
N GLU A 87 -3.83 32.97 -49.97
CA GLU A 87 -4.53 32.77 -51.24
C GLU A 87 -4.70 31.28 -51.55
N GLU A 88 -3.68 30.45 -51.30
CA GLU A 88 -3.78 28.99 -51.45
C GLU A 88 -4.83 28.39 -50.49
N ILE A 89 -4.90 28.86 -49.24
CA ILE A 89 -5.97 28.48 -48.31
C ILE A 89 -7.34 28.86 -48.86
N LYS A 90 -7.52 30.07 -49.39
CA LYS A 90 -8.81 30.46 -50.00
C LYS A 90 -9.17 29.59 -51.20
N GLU A 91 -8.21 29.29 -52.08
CA GLU A 91 -8.44 28.38 -53.21
C GLU A 91 -8.81 26.97 -52.72
N LEU A 92 -8.17 26.49 -51.65
CA LEU A 92 -8.50 25.22 -51.01
C LEU A 92 -9.88 25.24 -50.34
N GLU A 93 -10.27 26.33 -49.69
CA GLU A 93 -11.60 26.53 -49.11
C GLU A 93 -12.68 26.58 -50.20
N GLU A 94 -12.44 27.29 -51.30
CA GLU A 94 -13.34 27.29 -52.46
C GLU A 94 -13.47 25.90 -53.07
N LYS A 95 -12.35 25.16 -53.15
CA LYS A 95 -12.33 23.78 -53.63
C LYS A 95 -13.05 22.84 -52.66
N GLU A 96 -12.86 22.99 -51.35
CA GLU A 96 -13.57 22.24 -50.32
C GLU A 96 -15.08 22.47 -50.45
N ASN A 97 -15.52 23.73 -50.52
CA ASN A 97 -16.92 24.07 -50.73
C ASN A 97 -17.48 23.47 -52.03
N SER A 98 -16.67 23.41 -53.09
CA SER A 98 -17.07 22.75 -54.34
C SER A 98 -17.19 21.23 -54.19
N LEU A 99 -16.27 20.60 -53.46
CA LEU A 99 -16.28 19.17 -53.16
C LEU A 99 -17.41 18.81 -52.20
N GLU A 100 -17.76 19.66 -51.23
CA GLU A 100 -18.88 19.46 -50.33
C GLU A 100 -20.20 19.48 -51.10
N LYS A 101 -20.35 20.40 -52.06
CA LYS A 101 -21.47 20.39 -53.01
C LYS A 101 -21.50 19.11 -53.83
N GLU A 102 -20.36 18.67 -54.35
CA GLU A 102 -20.26 17.42 -55.11
C GLU A 102 -20.57 16.19 -54.26
N ILE A 103 -20.12 16.15 -53.00
CA ILE A 103 -20.44 15.10 -52.03
C ILE A 103 -21.93 15.07 -51.76
N ASN A 104 -22.58 16.21 -51.54
CA ASN A 104 -24.02 16.27 -51.33
C ASN A 104 -24.79 15.78 -52.56
N ASP A 105 -24.37 16.18 -53.76
CA ASP A 105 -24.94 15.69 -55.02
C ASP A 105 -24.71 14.18 -55.20
N LEU A 106 -23.53 13.67 -54.83
CA LEU A 106 -23.20 12.24 -54.85
C LEU A 106 -23.96 11.46 -53.79
N GLN A 107 -24.22 12.01 -52.61
CA GLN A 107 -25.03 11.39 -51.57
C GLN A 107 -26.49 11.24 -52.01
N ILE A 108 -27.03 12.27 -52.68
CA ILE A 108 -28.36 12.20 -53.30
C ILE A 108 -28.38 11.10 -54.37
N LYS A 109 -27.37 11.05 -55.26
CA LYS A 109 -27.22 9.95 -56.22
C LYS A 109 -27.00 8.60 -55.56
N ASN A 110 -26.29 8.55 -54.43
CA ASN A 110 -26.02 7.32 -53.69
C ASN A 110 -27.31 6.81 -53.04
N LEU A 111 -28.18 7.67 -52.52
CA LEU A 111 -29.53 7.28 -52.08
C LEU A 111 -30.39 6.77 -53.24
N GLU A 112 -30.28 7.39 -54.42
CA GLU A 112 -30.92 6.90 -55.65
C GLU A 112 -30.32 5.56 -56.12
N ILE A 113 -29.05 5.29 -55.84
CA ILE A 113 -28.33 4.04 -56.12
C ILE A 113 -28.60 2.98 -55.05
N GLU A 114 -28.70 3.31 -53.76
CA GLU A 114 -29.10 2.41 -52.66
C GLU A 114 -30.53 1.90 -52.88
N GLN A 115 -31.41 2.72 -53.44
CA GLN A 115 -32.72 2.30 -53.94
C GLN A 115 -32.62 1.34 -55.16
N ARG A 116 -31.50 1.34 -55.89
CA ARG A 116 -31.20 0.46 -57.03
C ARG A 116 -30.31 -0.75 -56.69
N GLU A 117 -29.53 -0.73 -55.60
CA GLU A 117 -28.44 -1.65 -55.26
C GLU A 117 -28.67 -2.42 -53.94
N SER A 118 -29.78 -3.16 -53.94
CA SER A 118 -29.86 -4.53 -53.43
C SER A 118 -28.77 -5.47 -54.04
N ALA A 119 -27.48 -5.13 -54.02
CA ALA A 119 -26.44 -5.79 -54.85
C ALA A 119 -25.07 -6.09 -54.15
N ASN A 120 -25.12 -6.82 -53.03
CA ASN A 120 -24.36 -8.06 -52.76
C ASN A 120 -22.84 -8.18 -52.46
N LEU A 121 -21.90 -7.26 -52.72
CA LEU A 121 -20.46 -7.62 -52.59
C LEU A 121 -19.71 -7.11 -51.34
N GLU A 122 -20.06 -5.97 -50.76
CA GLU A 122 -19.40 -5.48 -49.53
C GLU A 122 -19.89 -6.18 -48.25
N ILE A 123 -21.08 -6.79 -48.30
CA ILE A 123 -21.66 -7.56 -47.18
C ILE A 123 -20.82 -8.82 -46.88
N ILE A 124 -20.18 -9.43 -47.89
CA ILE A 124 -19.45 -10.70 -47.74
C ILE A 124 -18.16 -10.50 -46.93
N ASP A 125 -17.40 -9.43 -47.21
CA ASP A 125 -16.14 -9.13 -46.49
C ASP A 125 -16.40 -8.77 -45.01
N LEU A 126 -17.51 -8.07 -44.74
CA LEU A 126 -17.96 -7.78 -43.38
C LEU A 126 -18.46 -9.04 -42.63
N GLN A 127 -19.05 -10.00 -43.34
CA GLN A 127 -19.47 -11.28 -42.75
C GLN A 127 -18.29 -12.21 -42.40
N GLU A 128 -17.21 -12.19 -43.19
CA GLU A 128 -16.01 -12.99 -42.88
C GLU A 128 -15.26 -12.46 -41.65
N LYS A 129 -15.07 -11.14 -41.55
CA LYS A 129 -14.46 -10.49 -40.37
C LYS A 129 -15.25 -10.74 -39.09
N LEU A 130 -16.58 -10.81 -39.18
CA LEU A 130 -17.43 -11.15 -38.05
C LEU A 130 -17.21 -12.60 -37.59
N LYS A 131 -17.13 -13.56 -38.51
CA LYS A 131 -16.89 -14.98 -38.19
C LYS A 131 -15.53 -15.23 -37.54
N GLU A 132 -14.48 -14.57 -38.02
CA GLU A 132 -13.15 -14.68 -37.39
C GLU A 132 -13.17 -14.17 -35.95
N SER A 133 -13.78 -13.00 -35.73
CA SER A 133 -13.93 -12.41 -34.40
C SER A 133 -14.77 -13.29 -33.45
N GLU A 134 -15.82 -13.94 -33.96
CA GLU A 134 -16.65 -14.87 -33.18
C GLU A 134 -15.87 -16.13 -32.76
N LYS A 135 -15.05 -16.68 -33.67
CA LYS A 135 -14.23 -17.87 -33.40
C LYS A 135 -13.14 -17.60 -32.37
N GLU A 136 -12.49 -16.45 -32.46
CA GLU A 136 -11.47 -16.03 -31.49
C GLU A 136 -12.08 -15.86 -30.08
N ARG A 137 -13.26 -15.24 -30.01
CA ARG A 137 -14.02 -15.12 -28.76
C ARG A 137 -14.38 -16.47 -28.14
N GLU A 138 -14.76 -17.46 -28.96
CA GLU A 138 -15.14 -18.79 -28.47
C GLU A 138 -13.95 -19.57 -27.89
N MET A 139 -12.76 -19.46 -28.52
CA MET A 139 -11.53 -20.04 -27.99
C MET A 139 -11.14 -19.42 -26.63
N LEU A 140 -11.20 -18.09 -26.51
CA LEU A 140 -10.90 -17.40 -25.25
C LEU A 140 -11.86 -17.82 -24.12
N LEU A 141 -13.14 -18.04 -24.43
CA LEU A 141 -14.12 -18.53 -23.45
C LEU A 141 -13.81 -19.95 -22.97
N GLN A 142 -13.34 -20.84 -23.86
CA GLN A 142 -12.89 -22.18 -23.47
C GLN A 142 -11.67 -22.12 -22.56
N GLU A 143 -10.69 -21.27 -22.89
CA GLU A 143 -9.47 -21.12 -22.10
C GLU A 143 -9.76 -20.58 -20.69
N ILE A 144 -10.67 -19.61 -20.57
CA ILE A 144 -11.17 -19.09 -19.29
C ILE A 144 -11.84 -20.20 -18.47
N ARG A 145 -12.66 -21.06 -19.09
CA ARG A 145 -13.29 -22.19 -18.40
C ARG A 145 -12.25 -23.18 -17.88
N MET A 146 -11.29 -23.58 -18.71
CA MET A 146 -10.22 -24.50 -18.29
C MET A 146 -9.42 -23.94 -17.11
N LYS A 147 -9.07 -22.64 -17.14
CA LYS A 147 -8.36 -21.98 -16.05
C LYS A 147 -9.17 -21.93 -14.76
N ARG A 148 -10.50 -21.75 -14.84
CA ARG A 148 -11.38 -21.79 -13.66
C ARG A 148 -11.46 -23.20 -13.06
N ASP A 149 -11.60 -24.21 -13.89
CA ASP A 149 -11.66 -25.61 -13.44
C ASP A 149 -10.34 -26.06 -12.79
N GLU A 150 -9.19 -25.61 -13.32
CA GLU A 150 -7.87 -25.81 -12.70
C GLU A 150 -7.80 -25.17 -11.31
N LEU A 151 -8.30 -23.94 -11.16
CA LEU A 151 -8.28 -23.17 -9.92
C LEU A 151 -9.19 -23.79 -8.84
N GLU A 152 -10.38 -24.26 -9.24
CA GLU A 152 -11.29 -24.98 -8.34
C GLU A 152 -10.70 -26.32 -7.88
N ARG A 153 -10.09 -27.09 -8.79
CA ARG A 153 -9.43 -28.36 -8.42
C ARG A 153 -8.27 -28.14 -7.46
N TYR A 154 -7.40 -27.17 -7.73
CA TYR A 154 -6.25 -26.89 -6.87
C TYR A 154 -6.67 -26.42 -5.48
N ASN A 155 -7.67 -25.52 -5.39
CA ASN A 155 -8.19 -25.06 -4.11
C ASN A 155 -8.89 -26.19 -3.33
N CYS A 156 -9.73 -27.01 -3.99
CA CYS A 156 -10.42 -28.10 -3.32
C CYS A 156 -9.47 -29.17 -2.80
N ILE A 157 -8.45 -29.58 -3.58
CA ILE A 157 -7.47 -30.58 -3.15
C ILE A 157 -6.62 -30.05 -2.00
N ALA A 158 -6.09 -28.83 -2.11
CA ALA A 158 -5.27 -28.24 -1.05
C ALA A 158 -6.06 -28.02 0.26
N LEU A 159 -7.34 -27.66 0.17
CA LEU A 159 -8.22 -27.54 1.34
C LEU A 159 -8.56 -28.90 1.95
N GLN A 160 -8.73 -29.94 1.13
CA GLN A 160 -9.01 -31.31 1.58
C GLN A 160 -7.80 -31.91 2.31
N GLU A 161 -6.60 -31.80 1.75
CA GLU A 161 -5.34 -32.25 2.40
C GLU A 161 -5.12 -31.52 3.73
N LYS A 162 -5.40 -30.21 3.76
CA LYS A 162 -5.31 -29.43 5.00
C LYS A 162 -6.33 -29.89 6.04
N ALA A 163 -7.56 -30.21 5.63
CA ALA A 163 -8.60 -30.72 6.51
C ALA A 163 -8.22 -32.09 7.10
N GLU A 164 -7.73 -33.03 6.28
CA GLU A 164 -7.25 -34.34 6.74
C GLU A 164 -6.11 -34.19 7.76
N SER A 165 -5.12 -33.34 7.49
CA SER A 165 -4.01 -33.09 8.43
C SER A 165 -4.46 -32.50 9.78
N LEU A 166 -5.55 -31.73 9.79
CA LEU A 166 -6.10 -31.15 11.02
C LEU A 166 -6.92 -32.18 11.81
N ILE A 167 -7.59 -33.11 11.12
CA ILE A 167 -8.30 -34.23 11.75
C ILE A 167 -7.31 -35.14 12.46
N GLU A 168 -6.21 -35.55 11.81
CA GLU A 168 -5.18 -36.38 12.43
C GLU A 168 -4.56 -35.71 13.67
N LYS A 169 -4.25 -34.41 13.58
CA LYS A 169 -3.75 -33.64 14.73
C LYS A 169 -4.76 -33.60 15.88
N LYS A 170 -6.05 -33.44 15.58
CA LYS A 170 -7.10 -33.42 16.58
C LYS A 170 -7.21 -34.78 17.29
N GLU A 171 -7.18 -35.88 16.55
CA GLU A 171 -7.24 -37.23 17.12
C GLU A 171 -6.03 -37.51 18.01
N SER A 172 -4.82 -37.14 17.57
CA SER A 172 -3.61 -37.27 18.39
C SER A 172 -3.69 -36.48 19.71
N LEU A 173 -4.21 -35.23 19.67
CA LEU A 173 -4.37 -34.42 20.87
C LEU A 173 -5.44 -34.99 21.83
N LEU A 174 -6.54 -35.53 21.29
CA LEU A 174 -7.57 -36.17 22.11
C LEU A 174 -7.06 -37.42 22.81
N GLU A 175 -6.19 -38.20 22.15
CA GLU A 175 -5.59 -39.38 22.77
C GLU A 175 -4.63 -38.99 23.90
N GLN A 176 -3.79 -37.97 23.67
CA GLN A 176 -2.94 -37.40 24.74
C GLN A 176 -3.75 -36.87 25.92
N GLU A 177 -4.88 -36.21 25.67
CA GLU A 177 -5.77 -35.72 26.72
C GLU A 177 -6.33 -36.88 27.56
N ARG A 178 -6.73 -37.99 26.92
CA ARG A 178 -7.22 -39.19 27.62
C ARG A 178 -6.15 -39.83 28.51
N GLU A 179 -4.92 -39.95 28.01
CA GLU A 179 -3.80 -40.47 28.80
C GLU A 179 -3.55 -39.61 30.04
N ILE A 180 -3.49 -38.28 29.88
CA ILE A 180 -3.31 -37.35 31.00
C ILE A 180 -4.47 -37.45 32.00
N GLN A 181 -5.72 -37.55 31.53
CA GLN A 181 -6.87 -37.70 32.41
C GLN A 181 -6.83 -39.03 33.19
N LYS A 182 -6.38 -40.10 32.55
CA LYS A 182 -6.20 -41.40 33.21
C LYS A 182 -5.14 -41.32 34.31
N ASP A 183 -3.97 -40.78 34.00
CA ASP A 183 -2.88 -40.60 34.97
C ASP A 183 -3.31 -39.72 36.16
N LYS A 184 -4.11 -38.68 35.90
CA LYS A 184 -4.66 -37.82 36.94
C LYS A 184 -5.62 -38.59 37.85
N ASN A 185 -6.52 -39.39 37.29
CA ASN A 185 -7.46 -40.20 38.08
C ASN A 185 -6.71 -41.24 38.91
N ASP A 186 -5.71 -41.91 38.33
CA ASP A 186 -4.88 -42.89 39.03
C ASP A 186 -4.11 -42.25 40.21
N LEU A 187 -3.62 -41.01 40.05
CA LEU A 187 -2.99 -40.24 41.13
C LEU A 187 -3.99 -39.83 42.22
N GLU A 188 -5.19 -39.39 41.85
CA GLU A 188 -6.26 -39.04 42.79
C GLU A 188 -6.70 -40.26 43.61
N ASP A 189 -6.85 -41.42 42.96
CA ASP A 189 -7.17 -42.68 43.61
C ASP A 189 -6.05 -43.13 44.54
N LEU A 190 -4.79 -43.05 44.10
CA LEU A 190 -3.64 -43.40 44.94
C LEU A 190 -3.52 -42.49 46.17
N TYR A 191 -3.77 -41.19 46.02
CA TYR A 191 -3.82 -40.25 47.14
C TYR A 191 -4.98 -40.55 48.09
N SER A 192 -6.17 -40.87 47.56
CA SER A 192 -7.35 -41.26 48.35
C SER A 192 -7.08 -42.54 49.14
N TRP A 193 -6.51 -43.56 48.50
CA TRP A 193 -6.09 -44.81 49.16
C TRP A 193 -5.07 -44.55 50.26
N TYR A 194 -4.06 -43.72 49.99
CA TYR A 194 -3.06 -43.34 50.98
C TYR A 194 -3.72 -42.66 52.17
N LYS A 195 -4.51 -41.60 51.94
CA LYS A 195 -5.22 -40.85 52.99
C LYS A 195 -6.13 -41.75 53.82
N ASN A 196 -6.99 -42.54 53.16
CA ASN A 196 -7.92 -43.45 53.83
C ASN A 196 -7.19 -44.55 54.61
N GLY A 197 -6.03 -45.02 54.11
CA GLY A 197 -5.17 -45.97 54.79
C GLY A 197 -4.60 -45.40 56.10
N PHE A 198 -4.10 -44.16 56.07
CA PHE A 198 -3.62 -43.49 57.29
C PHE A 198 -4.75 -43.21 58.29
N GLU A 199 -5.92 -42.73 57.82
CA GLU A 199 -7.09 -42.54 58.68
C GLU A 199 -7.59 -43.85 59.29
N LEU A 200 -7.54 -44.97 58.55
CA LEU A 200 -7.91 -46.28 59.07
C LEU A 200 -6.92 -46.77 60.13
N ILE A 201 -5.61 -46.61 59.89
CA ILE A 201 -4.56 -46.95 60.87
C ILE A 201 -4.74 -46.12 62.14
N GLU A 202 -5.00 -44.82 62.01
CA GLU A 202 -5.28 -43.91 63.13
C GLU A 202 -6.51 -44.37 63.92
N LYS A 203 -7.62 -44.73 63.25
CA LYS A 203 -8.83 -45.24 63.91
C LYS A 203 -8.63 -46.58 64.61
N LEU A 204 -7.93 -47.53 63.98
CA LEU A 204 -7.73 -48.88 64.51
C LEU A 204 -6.75 -48.89 65.68
N PHE A 205 -5.60 -48.24 65.51
CA PHE A 205 -4.50 -48.33 66.46
C PHE A 205 -4.40 -47.11 67.37
N GLY A 206 -5.08 -46.01 67.07
CA GLY A 206 -5.13 -44.81 67.92
C GLY A 206 -3.84 -43.99 67.96
N TYR A 207 -2.86 -44.30 67.10
CA TYR A 207 -1.70 -43.44 66.88
C TYR A 207 -1.84 -42.73 65.54
N LYS A 208 -1.44 -41.46 65.51
CA LYS A 208 -1.43 -40.61 64.32
C LYS A 208 -0.01 -40.48 63.80
N TYR A 209 0.18 -40.68 62.51
CA TYR A 209 1.47 -40.46 61.85
C TYR A 209 1.67 -38.96 61.57
N GLU A 210 2.80 -38.41 62.01
CA GLU A 210 3.10 -36.97 61.88
C GLU A 210 4.18 -36.68 60.82
N GLY A 211 4.84 -37.72 60.32
CA GLY A 211 5.85 -37.61 59.28
C GLY A 211 7.11 -38.41 59.59
N CYS A 212 7.96 -38.54 58.59
CA CYS A 212 9.27 -39.14 58.72
C CYS A 212 10.35 -38.13 58.28
N LYS A 213 11.52 -38.23 58.88
CA LYS A 213 12.74 -37.54 58.46
C LYS A 213 13.82 -38.57 58.23
N VAL A 214 14.52 -38.46 57.11
CA VAL A 214 15.66 -39.32 56.79
C VAL A 214 16.91 -38.46 56.86
N GLU A 215 17.82 -38.79 57.78
CA GLU A 215 19.11 -38.13 57.94
C GLU A 215 20.21 -39.19 57.84
N SER A 216 20.97 -39.18 56.74
CA SER A 216 22.00 -40.18 56.44
C SER A 216 21.46 -41.62 56.46
N SER A 217 21.92 -42.48 57.38
CA SER A 217 21.47 -43.87 57.54
C SER A 217 20.29 -44.03 58.52
N ASN A 218 19.88 -42.94 59.19
CA ASN A 218 18.83 -42.96 60.19
C ASN A 218 17.51 -42.44 59.63
N THR A 219 16.44 -43.19 59.88
CA THR A 219 15.06 -42.80 59.62
C THR A 219 14.35 -42.55 60.94
N PHE A 220 13.90 -41.31 61.13
CA PHE A 220 13.13 -40.86 62.27
C PHE A 220 11.65 -40.86 61.90
N VAL A 221 10.84 -41.65 62.58
CA VAL A 221 9.39 -41.74 62.37
C VAL A 221 8.69 -41.08 63.55
N ASN A 222 7.97 -39.98 63.29
CA ASN A 222 7.24 -39.26 64.32
C ASN A 222 5.77 -39.70 64.32
N LEU A 223 5.29 -40.06 65.51
CA LEU A 223 3.94 -40.51 65.78
C LEU A 223 3.40 -39.68 66.95
N SER A 224 2.11 -39.39 66.95
CA SER A 224 1.39 -38.97 68.16
C SER A 224 0.46 -40.06 68.65
N LEU A 225 0.40 -40.24 69.96
CA LEU A 225 -0.51 -41.14 70.64
C LEU A 225 -1.08 -40.42 71.86
N ASN A 226 -2.40 -40.18 71.89
CA ASN A 226 -3.07 -39.44 72.97
C ASN A 226 -2.38 -38.09 73.28
N ASP A 227 -2.13 -37.27 72.26
CA ASP A 227 -1.43 -35.97 72.33
C ASP A 227 0.04 -36.02 72.79
N LYS A 228 0.63 -37.23 72.90
CA LYS A 228 2.05 -37.41 73.22
C LYS A 228 2.85 -37.73 71.97
N SER A 229 3.98 -37.06 71.81
CA SER A 229 4.91 -37.29 70.70
C SER A 229 5.82 -38.48 71.00
N ILE A 230 5.87 -39.43 70.07
CA ILE A 230 6.74 -40.61 70.07
C ILE A 230 7.56 -40.55 68.78
N GLN A 231 8.89 -40.64 68.89
CA GLN A 231 9.78 -40.71 67.74
C GLN A 231 10.50 -42.05 67.74
N LEU A 232 10.24 -42.88 66.73
CA LEU A 232 11.00 -44.11 66.48
C LEU A 232 12.27 -43.76 65.71
N VAL A 233 13.39 -44.33 66.11
CA VAL A 233 14.68 -44.18 65.44
C VAL A 233 15.05 -45.51 64.82
N LEU A 234 15.06 -45.54 63.49
CA LEU A 234 15.43 -46.70 62.69
C LEU A 234 16.79 -46.44 62.04
N GLU A 235 17.70 -47.40 62.09
CA GLU A 235 18.96 -47.36 61.33
C GLU A 235 18.96 -48.57 60.39
N GLU A 236 19.05 -48.32 59.07
CA GLU A 236 18.98 -49.39 58.04
C GLU A 236 17.76 -50.33 58.19
N GLY A 237 16.64 -49.81 58.71
CA GLY A 237 15.40 -50.57 58.94
C GLY A 237 15.32 -51.33 60.27
N VAL A 238 16.35 -51.23 61.14
CA VAL A 238 16.36 -51.80 62.49
C VAL A 238 16.03 -50.73 63.52
N LEU A 239 15.10 -51.01 64.43
CA LEU A 239 14.75 -50.17 65.56
C LEU A 239 15.91 -50.06 66.54
N LYS A 240 16.48 -48.86 66.63
CA LYS A 240 17.59 -48.55 67.54
C LYS A 240 17.13 -47.87 68.82
N ASP A 241 16.12 -47.00 68.71
CA ASP A 241 15.63 -46.24 69.84
C ASP A 241 14.17 -45.82 69.66
N ILE A 242 13.52 -45.48 70.78
CA ILE A 242 12.19 -44.87 70.85
C ILE A 242 12.28 -43.68 71.80
N LYS A 243 12.17 -42.47 71.27
CA LYS A 243 12.05 -41.25 72.08
C LYS A 243 10.59 -41.03 72.46
N SER A 244 10.34 -40.88 73.75
CA SER A 244 9.03 -40.65 74.36
C SER A 244 9.26 -40.13 75.77
N GLU A 245 8.20 -39.70 76.46
CA GLU A 245 8.27 -39.27 77.87
C GLU A 245 8.95 -40.31 78.79
N GLU A 246 9.69 -39.82 79.77
CA GLU A 246 10.56 -40.63 80.63
C GLU A 246 9.85 -41.07 81.92
N TYR A 247 9.21 -42.24 81.86
CA TYR A 247 8.80 -42.98 83.06
C TYR A 247 9.59 -44.29 83.15
N ASP A 248 9.81 -44.81 84.37
CA ASP A 248 10.61 -46.03 84.58
C ASP A 248 10.03 -47.26 83.86
N TRP A 249 8.70 -47.40 83.83
CA TRP A 249 8.03 -48.48 83.11
C TRP A 249 8.15 -48.34 81.57
N VAL A 250 8.27 -47.11 81.07
CA VAL A 250 8.46 -46.83 79.63
C VAL A 250 9.84 -47.27 79.20
N LYS A 251 10.88 -47.04 80.02
CA LYS A 251 12.25 -47.50 79.72
C LYS A 251 12.32 -49.01 79.50
N ILE A 252 11.66 -49.80 80.36
CA ILE A 252 11.58 -51.26 80.22
C ILE A 252 10.90 -51.65 78.90
N LEU A 253 9.79 -50.99 78.54
CA LEU A 253 9.08 -51.26 77.28
C LEU A 253 9.92 -50.88 76.04
N LYS A 254 10.69 -49.78 76.09
CA LYS A 254 11.62 -49.39 75.03
C LYS A 254 12.66 -50.48 74.80
N GLU A 255 13.31 -50.95 75.87
CA GLU A 255 14.34 -51.99 75.79
C GLU A 255 13.81 -53.30 75.20
N ILE A 256 12.62 -53.74 75.62
CA ILE A 256 11.96 -54.94 75.07
C ILE A 256 11.67 -54.75 73.58
N SER A 257 11.16 -53.59 73.18
CA SER A 257 10.76 -53.32 71.79
C SER A 257 11.97 -53.21 70.86
N ILE A 258 13.06 -52.56 71.31
CA ILE A 258 14.34 -52.50 70.60
C ILE A 258 14.93 -53.91 70.45
N LYS A 259 14.96 -54.70 71.53
CA LYS A 259 15.50 -56.06 71.51
C LYS A 259 14.75 -56.99 70.56
N MET A 260 13.43 -56.85 70.48
CA MET A 260 12.57 -57.62 69.58
C MET A 260 12.53 -57.03 68.17
N ASN A 261 13.13 -55.86 67.95
CA ASN A 261 13.02 -55.07 66.73
C ASN A 261 11.56 -54.86 66.29
N ASP A 262 10.66 -54.61 67.26
CA ASP A 262 9.23 -54.48 67.02
C ASP A 262 8.65 -53.27 67.78
N PRO A 263 8.43 -52.12 67.11
CA PRO A 263 7.88 -50.94 67.76
C PRO A 263 6.40 -51.11 68.15
N ARG A 264 5.69 -52.13 67.64
CA ARG A 264 4.27 -52.35 67.95
C ARG A 264 4.07 -52.72 69.41
N ILE A 265 5.02 -53.44 70.02
CA ILE A 265 4.99 -53.81 71.44
C ILE A 265 4.94 -52.54 72.29
N PHE A 266 5.84 -51.58 72.00
CA PHE A 266 5.84 -50.28 72.66
C PHE A 266 4.52 -49.54 72.46
N LEU A 267 4.09 -49.36 71.21
CA LEU A 267 2.92 -48.54 70.87
C LEU A 267 1.63 -49.08 71.50
N LEU A 268 1.44 -50.41 71.52
CA LEU A 268 0.24 -51.05 72.09
C LEU A 268 0.19 -50.94 73.62
N GLU A 269 1.30 -51.19 74.31
CA GLU A 269 1.36 -51.14 75.78
C GLU A 269 1.37 -49.68 76.29
N TYR A 270 2.07 -48.78 75.60
CA TYR A 270 2.08 -47.35 75.90
C TYR A 270 0.67 -46.76 75.76
N LYS A 271 -0.12 -47.18 74.74
CA LYS A 271 -1.53 -46.78 74.57
C LYS A 271 -2.41 -47.20 75.75
N LYS A 272 -2.32 -48.46 76.20
CA LYS A 272 -3.16 -48.98 77.30
C LYS A 272 -3.04 -48.16 78.58
N TYR A 273 -1.85 -47.60 78.82
CA TYR A 273 -1.57 -46.84 80.05
C TYR A 273 -2.21 -45.45 80.07
N PHE A 274 -2.40 -44.82 78.91
CA PHE A 274 -2.96 -43.47 78.78
C PHE A 274 -4.43 -43.46 78.33
N ASN A 275 -5.05 -44.63 78.11
CA ASN A 275 -6.48 -44.79 77.78
C ASN A 275 -7.36 -45.16 78.98
N LYS A 276 -6.94 -44.83 80.21
CA LYS A 276 -7.76 -44.95 81.43
C LYS A 276 -8.41 -43.63 81.78
#